data_AF-A0A7S3EQZ1-F1
#
_entry.id   AF-A0A7S3EQZ1-F1
#
_cell.length_a   1.000
_cell.length_b   1.000
_cell.length_c   1.000
_cell.angle_alpha   90.00
_cell.angle_beta   90.00
_cell.angle_gamma   90.00
#
_symmetry.space_group_name_H-M   'P 1'
#
loop_
_entity.id
_entity.type
_entity.pdbx_description
1 polymer ?
#
loop_
_entity_poly.entity_id
_entity_poly.type
_entity_poly.pdbx_seq_one_letter_code
_entity_poly.pdbx_strand_id
1 'polypeptide(L)'
;MMAQCVIEKKPLSQVDWQRNFVFCLFGCAYLGAFQYWYQVNVFKRLFPSVDRFTSQSVMKKLRDVPGLLALAGQTVLDVGMLTFVYLPTFYVFKASVFCTSWDPREWIQSGVGSYRMNFSKDAYDVVRVWAPADIVCFSVPLYLRLPVRHIVSFVWTVYLSFVRGKK
;
A
#
# COMPACT_ATOMS: atom_id res chain seq x y z
N MET A 1 -12.33 -8.99 8.46
CA MET A 1 -13.72 -9.27 8.90
C MET A 1 -14.75 -9.18 7.77
N MET A 2 -14.93 -8.02 7.10
CA MET A 2 -15.89 -7.87 5.96
C MET A 2 -15.67 -8.91 4.84
N ALA A 3 -14.44 -9.15 4.40
CA ALA A 3 -14.16 -10.13 3.35
C ALA A 3 -14.55 -11.58 3.74
N GLN A 4 -14.47 -11.96 5.03
CA GLN A 4 -14.80 -13.32 5.46
C GLN A 4 -16.31 -13.53 5.65
N CYS A 5 -17.00 -12.56 6.25
CA CYS A 5 -18.42 -12.69 6.53
C CYS A 5 -19.28 -12.38 5.29
N VAL A 6 -18.87 -11.42 4.46
CA VAL A 6 -19.68 -10.95 3.32
C VAL A 6 -19.33 -11.69 2.03
N ILE A 7 -18.05 -11.98 1.78
CA ILE A 7 -17.60 -12.58 0.51
C ILE A 7 -17.45 -14.10 0.62
N GLU A 8 -16.82 -14.62 1.68
CA GLU A 8 -16.72 -16.07 1.92
C GLU A 8 -18.02 -16.68 2.55
N LYS A 9 -19.02 -15.86 2.89
CA LYS A 9 -20.27 -16.25 3.59
C LYS A 9 -20.02 -17.14 4.81
N LYS A 10 -18.90 -16.98 5.50
CA LYS A 10 -18.61 -17.75 6.72
C LYS A 10 -19.43 -17.20 7.88
N PRO A 11 -20.09 -18.06 8.68
CA PRO A 11 -20.73 -17.63 9.92
C PRO A 11 -19.68 -17.02 10.85
N LEU A 12 -20.08 -16.04 11.68
CA LEU A 12 -19.20 -15.31 12.59
C LEU A 12 -18.37 -16.23 13.51
N SER A 13 -18.82 -17.46 13.74
CA SER A 13 -18.14 -18.50 14.52
C SER A 13 -16.94 -19.15 13.82
N GLN A 14 -16.85 -19.09 12.48
CA GLN A 14 -15.71 -19.62 11.69
C GLN A 14 -14.77 -18.52 11.19
N VAL A 15 -14.88 -17.31 11.77
CA VAL A 15 -13.98 -16.21 11.46
C VAL A 15 -12.59 -16.55 11.99
N ASP A 16 -11.62 -16.55 11.10
CA ASP A 16 -10.22 -16.71 11.45
C ASP A 16 -9.71 -15.42 12.10
N TRP A 17 -9.83 -15.36 13.42
CA TRP A 17 -9.45 -14.22 14.26
C TRP A 17 -7.94 -13.99 14.27
N GLN A 18 -7.15 -15.06 14.11
CA GLN A 18 -5.69 -15.01 14.05
C GLN A 18 -5.25 -14.27 12.78
N ARG A 19 -5.90 -14.56 11.65
CA ARG A 19 -5.74 -13.80 10.40
C ARG A 19 -6.13 -12.34 10.55
N ASN A 20 -7.28 -12.03 11.16
CA ASN A 20 -7.73 -10.65 11.35
C ASN A 20 -6.81 -9.86 12.30
N PHE A 21 -6.25 -10.49 13.34
CA PHE A 21 -5.33 -9.84 14.26
C PHE A 21 -4.03 -9.45 13.58
N VAL A 22 -3.48 -10.30 12.69
CA VAL A 22 -2.27 -9.95 11.94
C VAL A 22 -2.53 -8.84 10.93
N PHE A 23 -3.66 -8.84 10.24
CA PHE A 23 -4.04 -7.71 9.39
C PHE A 23 -4.20 -6.41 10.20
N CYS A 24 -4.72 -6.50 11.43
CA CYS A 24 -4.85 -5.34 12.31
C CYS A 24 -3.49 -4.84 12.81
N LEU A 25 -2.64 -5.73 13.31
CA LEU A 25 -1.30 -5.40 13.83
C LEU A 25 -0.40 -4.86 12.74
N PHE A 26 -0.39 -5.50 11.57
CA PHE A 26 0.34 -5.03 10.40
C PHE A 26 -0.22 -3.71 9.87
N GLY A 27 -1.55 -3.54 9.86
CA GLY A 27 -2.19 -2.28 9.50
C GLY A 27 -1.79 -1.14 10.46
N CYS A 28 -1.83 -1.36 11.76
CA CYS A 28 -1.43 -0.34 12.74
C CYS A 28 0.07 0.00 12.65
N ALA A 29 0.94 -1.01 12.58
CA ALA A 29 2.38 -0.80 12.55
C ALA A 29 2.87 -0.21 11.22
N TYR A 30 2.42 -0.76 10.09
CA TYR A 30 2.89 -0.37 8.77
C TYR A 30 2.10 0.80 8.19
N LEU A 31 0.76 0.68 8.06
CA LEU A 31 -0.09 1.73 7.48
C LEU A 31 -0.29 2.91 8.44
N GLY A 32 -0.24 2.67 9.75
CA GLY A 32 -0.35 3.72 10.78
C GLY A 32 0.98 4.42 11.04
N ALA A 33 1.92 3.72 11.68
CA ALA A 33 3.14 4.34 12.18
C ALA A 33 4.19 4.60 11.08
N PHE A 34 4.55 3.57 10.29
CA PHE A 34 5.61 3.69 9.30
C PHE A 34 5.23 4.61 8.13
N GLN A 35 4.03 4.46 7.59
CA GLN A 35 3.52 5.32 6.52
C GLN A 35 3.44 6.78 6.95
N TYR A 36 2.95 7.08 8.17
CA TYR A 36 2.89 8.44 8.68
C TYR A 36 4.30 9.02 8.83
N TRP A 37 5.22 8.26 9.43
CA TRP A 37 6.60 8.71 9.60
C TRP A 37 7.27 8.99 8.24
N TYR A 38 7.13 8.10 7.27
CA TYR A 38 7.69 8.24 5.93
C TYR A 38 7.10 9.45 5.17
N GLN A 39 5.76 9.59 5.14
CA GLN A 39 5.12 10.70 4.44
C GLN A 39 5.38 12.06 5.10
N VAL A 40 5.42 12.12 6.43
CA VAL A 40 5.58 13.41 7.14
C VAL A 40 7.04 13.82 7.25
N ASN A 41 7.96 12.89 7.54
CA ASN A 41 9.36 13.25 7.79
C ASN A 41 10.26 13.13 6.55
N VAL A 42 10.03 12.13 5.71
CA VAL A 42 10.92 11.84 4.56
C VAL A 42 10.44 12.59 3.32
N PHE A 43 9.15 12.51 3.01
CA PHE A 43 8.57 13.19 1.83
C PHE A 43 8.64 14.71 1.91
N LYS A 44 8.37 15.31 3.08
CA LYS A 44 8.52 16.77 3.26
C LYS A 44 9.96 17.25 3.07
N ARG A 45 10.95 16.43 3.42
CA ARG A 45 12.38 16.75 3.26
C ARG A 45 12.88 16.55 1.83
N LEU A 46 12.40 15.52 1.15
CA LEU A 46 12.82 15.22 -0.24
C LEU A 46 12.18 16.17 -1.27
N PHE A 47 10.98 16.68 -1.00
CA PHE A 47 10.25 17.52 -1.95
C PHE A 47 9.68 18.81 -1.32
N PRO A 48 10.54 19.76 -0.91
CA PRO A 48 10.12 21.00 -0.26
C PRO A 48 9.27 21.92 -1.17
N SER A 49 9.38 21.78 -2.49
CA SER A 49 8.64 22.58 -3.49
C SER A 49 7.21 22.09 -3.75
N VAL A 50 6.76 21.04 -3.06
CA VAL A 50 5.45 20.41 -3.27
C VAL A 50 4.28 21.29 -2.85
N ASP A 51 4.45 22.11 -1.82
CA ASP A 51 3.42 23.08 -1.41
C ASP A 51 3.13 24.09 -2.51
N ARG A 52 4.19 24.55 -3.20
CA ARG A 52 4.06 25.47 -4.34
C ARG A 52 3.40 24.81 -5.54
N PHE A 53 3.67 23.52 -5.79
CA PHE A 53 3.05 22.79 -6.89
C PHE A 53 1.56 22.50 -6.62
N THR A 54 1.23 22.01 -5.43
CA THR A 54 -0.14 21.57 -5.09
C THR A 54 -1.14 22.72 -4.95
N SER A 55 -0.66 23.93 -4.62
CA SER A 55 -1.47 25.16 -4.53
C SER A 55 -1.79 25.83 -5.88
N GLN A 56 -1.16 25.40 -6.98
CA GLN A 56 -1.43 25.95 -8.31
C GLN A 56 -2.72 25.42 -8.93
N SER A 57 -3.33 26.20 -9.84
CA SER A 57 -4.44 25.73 -10.67
C SER A 57 -3.99 24.65 -11.65
N VAL A 58 -4.90 23.75 -12.04
CA VAL A 58 -4.61 22.57 -12.88
C VAL A 58 -3.85 22.94 -14.16
N MET A 59 -4.24 24.04 -14.82
CA MET A 59 -3.59 24.51 -16.05
C MET A 59 -2.13 24.96 -15.83
N LYS A 60 -1.83 25.53 -14.65
CA LYS A 60 -0.47 25.95 -14.28
C LYS A 60 0.39 24.77 -13.85
N LYS A 61 -0.20 23.78 -13.16
CA LYS A 61 0.46 22.50 -12.82
C LYS A 61 0.99 21.76 -14.04
N LEU A 62 0.22 21.72 -15.13
CA LEU A 62 0.64 21.06 -16.38
C LEU A 62 1.83 21.75 -17.06
N ARG A 63 2.12 23.01 -16.74
CA ARG A 63 3.26 23.78 -17.28
C ARG A 63 4.44 23.83 -16.31
N ASP A 64 4.28 23.37 -15.07
CA ASP A 64 5.31 23.37 -14.04
C ASP A 64 6.15 22.09 -14.13
N VAL A 65 7.14 22.10 -15.03
CA VAL A 65 8.05 20.96 -15.27
C VAL A 65 8.76 20.49 -13.99
N PRO A 66 9.33 21.37 -13.13
CA PRO A 66 9.88 20.97 -11.84
C PRO A 66 8.86 20.28 -10.92
N GLY A 67 7.62 20.78 -10.89
CA GLY A 67 6.53 20.19 -10.11
C GLY A 67 6.08 18.83 -10.62
N LEU A 68 6.03 18.63 -11.94
CA LEU A 68 5.74 17.35 -12.57
C LEU A 68 6.85 16.32 -12.32
N LEU A 69 8.13 16.73 -12.38
CA LEU A 69 9.25 15.87 -12.02
C LEU A 69 9.22 15.48 -10.55
N ALA A 70 8.88 16.41 -9.65
CA ALA A 70 8.70 16.11 -8.24
C ALA A 70 7.51 15.16 -8.01
N LEU A 71 6.42 15.29 -8.77
CA LEU A 71 5.29 14.37 -8.71
C LEU A 71 5.67 12.97 -9.21
N ALA A 72 6.37 12.88 -10.34
CA ALA A 72 6.87 11.60 -10.86
C ALA A 72 7.84 10.93 -9.88
N GLY A 73 8.76 11.70 -9.28
CA GLY A 73 9.68 11.20 -8.25
C GLY A 73 8.95 10.69 -7.00
N GLN A 74 7.92 11.40 -6.54
CA GLN A 74 7.06 10.96 -5.44
C GLN A 74 6.35 9.63 -5.77
N THR A 75 5.79 9.50 -6.96
CA THR A 75 5.14 8.27 -7.42
C THR A 75 6.12 7.10 -7.53
N VAL A 76 7.29 7.30 -8.13
CA VAL A 76 8.31 6.24 -8.26
C VAL A 76 8.80 5.78 -6.89
N LEU A 77 9.01 6.71 -5.95
CA LEU A 77 9.41 6.38 -4.59
C LEU A 77 8.32 5.62 -3.82
N ASP A 78 7.05 6.02 -3.92
CA ASP A 78 5.96 5.32 -3.21
C ASP A 78 5.72 3.93 -3.78
N VAL A 79 5.64 3.81 -5.11
CA VAL A 79 5.54 2.52 -5.81
C VAL A 79 6.73 1.62 -5.49
N GLY A 80 7.95 2.17 -5.50
CA GLY A 80 9.17 1.45 -5.10
C GLY A 80 9.10 0.96 -3.65
N MET A 81 8.64 1.80 -2.72
CA MET A 81 8.46 1.40 -1.32
C MET A 81 7.40 0.32 -1.16
N LEU A 82 6.30 0.41 -1.91
CA LEU A 82 5.24 -0.59 -1.93
C LEU A 82 5.75 -1.93 -2.49
N THR A 83 6.53 -1.90 -3.55
CA THR A 83 7.10 -3.11 -4.14
C THR A 83 8.19 -3.71 -3.24
N PHE A 84 9.20 -2.94 -2.84
CA PHE A 84 10.41 -3.49 -2.21
C PHE A 84 10.35 -3.61 -0.70
N VAL A 85 9.41 -2.95 -0.02
CA VAL A 85 9.32 -3.00 1.45
C VAL A 85 7.96 -3.52 1.89
N TYR A 86 6.86 -2.97 1.39
CA TYR A 86 5.52 -3.39 1.81
C TYR A 86 5.22 -4.84 1.43
N LEU A 87 5.33 -5.20 0.15
CA LEU A 87 5.02 -6.56 -0.32
C LEU A 87 5.86 -7.65 0.37
N PRO A 88 7.20 -7.58 0.41
CA PRO A 88 7.99 -8.61 1.08
C PRO A 88 7.64 -8.71 2.56
N THR A 89 7.45 -7.59 3.26
CA THR A 89 7.01 -7.60 4.67
C THR A 89 5.64 -8.27 4.81
N PHE A 90 4.69 -7.94 3.94
CA PHE A 90 3.37 -8.57 3.92
C PHE A 90 3.45 -10.09 3.71
N TYR A 91 4.31 -10.56 2.80
CA TYR A 91 4.50 -11.98 2.54
C TYR A 91 5.16 -12.71 3.71
N VAL A 92 6.09 -12.07 4.43
CA VAL A 92 6.69 -12.63 5.66
C VAL A 92 5.65 -12.73 6.79
N PHE A 93 4.86 -11.69 7.02
CA PHE A 93 3.75 -11.75 7.99
C PHE A 93 2.67 -12.76 7.59
N LYS A 94 2.42 -12.92 6.30
CA LYS A 94 1.53 -13.99 5.81
C LYS A 94 2.13 -15.35 6.15
N ALA A 95 3.41 -15.57 5.88
CA ALA A 95 4.08 -16.83 6.20
C ALA A 95 4.07 -17.12 7.70
N SER A 96 4.27 -16.12 8.57
CA SER A 96 4.24 -16.31 10.02
C SER A 96 2.88 -16.74 10.58
N VAL A 97 1.78 -16.44 9.87
CA VAL A 97 0.43 -16.83 10.29
C VAL A 97 0.06 -18.22 9.81
N PHE A 98 0.50 -18.58 8.60
CA PHE A 98 0.13 -19.86 7.96
C PHE A 98 1.15 -20.98 8.23
N CYS A 99 2.34 -20.67 8.74
CA CYS A 99 3.28 -21.67 9.22
C CYS A 99 2.88 -22.17 10.62
N THR A 100 2.93 -23.49 10.81
CA THR A 100 2.78 -24.16 12.11
C THR A 100 4.04 -24.08 12.96
N SER A 101 5.18 -23.75 12.36
CA SER A 101 6.47 -23.55 13.02
C SER A 101 6.57 -22.14 13.62
N TRP A 102 7.14 -22.04 14.83
CA TRP A 102 7.40 -20.79 15.53
C TRP A 102 8.78 -20.18 15.22
N ASP A 103 9.51 -20.69 14.20
CA ASP A 103 10.81 -20.15 13.82
C ASP A 103 10.67 -18.96 12.84
N PRO A 104 11.11 -17.74 13.23
CA PRO A 104 11.09 -16.57 12.35
C PRO A 104 11.88 -16.74 11.05
N ARG A 105 12.91 -17.58 11.03
CA ARG A 105 13.74 -17.81 9.84
C ARG A 105 12.96 -18.50 8.73
N GLU A 106 12.10 -19.46 9.09
CA GLU A 106 11.25 -20.16 8.14
C GLU A 106 10.18 -19.23 7.54
N TRP A 107 9.65 -18.31 8.36
CA TRP A 107 8.69 -17.30 7.89
C TRP A 107 9.32 -16.36 6.86
N ILE A 108 10.55 -15.92 7.12
CA ILE A 108 11.29 -15.04 6.21
C ILE A 108 11.61 -15.79 4.91
N GLN A 109 12.15 -17.01 4.99
CA GLN A 109 12.50 -17.79 3.80
C GLN A 109 11.27 -18.12 2.95
N SER A 110 10.19 -18.57 3.57
CA SER A 110 8.93 -18.91 2.90
C SER A 110 8.24 -17.68 2.31
N GLY A 111 8.18 -16.58 3.07
CA GLY A 111 7.59 -15.32 2.65
C GLY A 111 8.35 -14.69 1.48
N VAL A 112 9.67 -14.52 1.61
CA VAL A 112 10.51 -13.94 0.55
C VAL A 112 10.57 -14.86 -0.68
N GLY A 113 10.62 -16.18 -0.49
CA GLY A 113 10.56 -17.15 -1.59
C GLY A 113 9.26 -17.03 -2.39
N SER A 114 8.12 -16.99 -1.69
CA SER A 114 6.80 -16.79 -2.30
C SER A 114 6.68 -15.44 -3.02
N TYR A 115 7.26 -14.39 -2.44
CA TYR A 115 7.29 -13.07 -3.05
C TYR A 115 8.13 -13.05 -4.33
N ARG A 116 9.33 -13.67 -4.34
CA ARG A 116 10.17 -13.77 -5.53
C ARG A 116 9.47 -14.46 -6.69
N MET A 117 8.73 -15.53 -6.42
CA MET A 117 7.97 -16.26 -7.43
C MET A 117 6.82 -15.42 -8.04
N ASN A 118 6.21 -14.55 -7.25
CA ASN A 118 5.08 -13.70 -7.68
C ASN A 118 5.49 -12.25 -7.99
N PHE A 119 6.79 -11.94 -7.94
CA PHE A 119 7.31 -10.56 -7.97
C PHE A 119 6.82 -9.81 -9.20
N SER A 120 6.95 -10.40 -10.39
CA SER A 120 6.58 -9.74 -11.65
C SER A 120 5.09 -9.39 -11.71
N LYS A 121 4.23 -10.30 -11.25
CA LYS A 121 2.78 -10.11 -11.22
C LYS A 121 2.37 -9.09 -10.16
N ASP A 122 2.86 -9.23 -8.93
CA ASP A 122 2.51 -8.33 -7.84
C ASP A 122 3.10 -6.92 -8.05
N ALA A 123 4.32 -6.80 -8.59
CA ALA A 123 4.90 -5.49 -8.94
C ALA A 123 4.11 -4.82 -10.06
N TYR A 124 3.71 -5.58 -11.09
CA TYR A 124 2.85 -5.07 -12.16
C TYR A 124 1.50 -4.60 -11.61
N ASP A 125 0.86 -5.39 -10.76
CA ASP A 125 -0.42 -5.05 -10.13
C ASP A 125 -0.30 -3.79 -9.23
N VAL A 126 0.79 -3.68 -8.47
CA VAL A 126 1.08 -2.49 -7.65
C VAL A 126 1.25 -1.27 -8.53
N VAL A 127 2.12 -1.31 -9.55
CA VAL A 127 2.34 -0.17 -10.45
C VAL A 127 1.04 0.23 -11.14
N ARG A 128 0.28 -0.75 -11.64
CA ARG A 128 -0.96 -0.50 -12.39
C ARG A 128 -2.02 0.23 -11.57
N VAL A 129 -2.09 -0.02 -10.27
CA VAL A 129 -3.10 0.63 -9.40
C VAL A 129 -2.56 1.84 -8.67
N TRP A 130 -1.36 1.73 -8.10
CA TRP A 130 -0.79 2.80 -7.29
C TRP A 130 -0.23 3.94 -8.12
N ALA A 131 0.40 3.68 -9.28
CA ALA A 131 0.91 4.78 -10.10
C ALA A 131 -0.17 5.81 -10.51
N PRO A 132 -1.34 5.42 -11.07
CA PRO A 132 -2.39 6.40 -11.39
C PRO A 132 -3.01 7.01 -10.13
N ALA A 133 -3.15 6.24 -9.06
CA ALA A 133 -3.70 6.75 -7.81
C ALA A 133 -2.76 7.76 -7.13
N ASP A 134 -1.46 7.56 -7.22
CA ASP A 134 -0.42 8.44 -6.69
C ASP A 134 -0.33 9.73 -7.48
N ILE A 135 -0.49 9.68 -8.81
CA ILE A 135 -0.59 10.90 -9.62
C ILE A 135 -1.76 11.77 -9.15
N VAL A 136 -2.91 11.16 -8.84
CA VAL A 136 -4.07 11.87 -8.30
C VAL A 136 -3.82 12.34 -6.85
N CYS A 137 -3.27 11.48 -5.99
CA CYS A 137 -2.97 11.84 -4.60
C CYS A 137 -1.94 12.97 -4.52
N PHE A 138 -0.86 12.93 -5.30
CA PHE A 138 0.19 13.93 -5.21
C PHE A 138 -0.14 15.23 -5.94
N SER A 139 -1.16 15.24 -6.81
CA SER A 139 -1.67 16.47 -7.45
C SER A 139 -2.66 17.25 -6.59
N VAL A 140 -3.27 16.64 -5.56
CA VAL A 140 -4.14 17.33 -4.58
C VAL A 140 -3.34 18.03 -3.47
N PRO A 141 -3.91 19.07 -2.83
CA PRO A 141 -3.32 19.75 -1.66
C PRO A 141 -2.88 18.77 -0.56
N LEU A 142 -1.81 19.11 0.17
CA LEU A 142 -1.21 18.25 1.20
C LEU A 142 -2.23 17.68 2.22
N TYR A 143 -3.21 18.49 2.63
CA TYR A 143 -4.24 18.06 3.59
C TYR A 143 -5.22 17.01 3.03
N LEU A 144 -5.40 16.95 1.70
CA LEU A 144 -6.26 15.96 1.03
C LEU A 144 -5.52 14.67 0.67
N ARG A 145 -4.19 14.65 0.72
CA ARG A 145 -3.39 13.47 0.34
C ARG A 145 -3.74 12.24 1.17
N LEU A 146 -3.82 12.39 2.49
CA LEU A 146 -4.15 11.32 3.41
C LEU A 146 -5.58 10.78 3.17
N PRO A 147 -6.64 11.62 3.14
CA PRO A 147 -7.99 11.19 2.78
C PRO A 147 -8.08 10.47 1.43
N VAL A 148 -7.51 11.04 0.36
CA VAL A 148 -7.58 10.44 -0.99
C VAL A 148 -6.87 9.09 -1.02
N ARG A 149 -5.69 8.98 -0.38
CA ARG A 149 -4.96 7.72 -0.27
C ARG A 149 -5.73 6.67 0.52
N HIS A 150 -6.46 7.04 1.56
CA HIS A 150 -7.33 6.10 2.30
C HIS A 150 -8.49 5.61 1.44
N ILE A 151 -9.10 6.48 0.63
CA ILE A 151 -10.16 6.09 -0.33
C ILE A 151 -9.58 5.11 -1.36
N VAL A 152 -8.42 5.41 -1.94
CA VAL A 152 -7.72 4.51 -2.87
C VAL A 152 -7.41 3.17 -2.21
N SER A 153 -6.90 3.19 -0.97
CA SER A 153 -6.58 1.97 -0.21
C SER A 153 -7.83 1.12 0.04
N PHE A 154 -8.97 1.76 0.32
CA PHE A 154 -10.25 1.09 0.48
C PHE A 154 -10.70 0.45 -0.84
N VAL A 155 -10.67 1.19 -1.94
CA VAL A 155 -11.00 0.69 -3.29
C VAL A 155 -10.08 -0.47 -3.70
N TRP A 156 -8.79 -0.36 -3.42
CA TRP A 156 -7.81 -1.42 -3.67
C TRP A 156 -8.07 -2.68 -2.86
N THR A 157 -8.40 -2.53 -1.58
CA THR A 157 -8.76 -3.65 -0.69
C THR A 157 -10.01 -4.36 -1.21
N VAL A 158 -11.01 -3.61 -1.64
CA VAL A 158 -12.23 -4.13 -2.26
C VAL A 158 -11.91 -4.84 -3.59
N TYR A 159 -11.11 -4.22 -4.46
CA TYR A 159 -10.69 -4.78 -5.74
C TYR A 159 -9.91 -6.09 -5.60
N LEU A 160 -8.89 -6.12 -4.74
CA LEU A 160 -8.14 -7.33 -4.40
C LEU A 160 -9.07 -8.43 -3.87
N SER A 161 -10.07 -8.07 -3.07
CA SER A 161 -11.05 -9.02 -2.56
C SER A 161 -11.94 -9.60 -3.67
N PHE A 162 -12.29 -8.82 -4.71
CA PHE A 162 -13.07 -9.33 -5.84
C PHE A 162 -12.24 -10.18 -6.80
N VAL A 163 -11.00 -9.75 -7.11
CA VAL A 163 -10.12 -10.45 -8.05
C VAL A 163 -9.56 -11.75 -7.45
N ARG A 164 -9.22 -11.75 -6.16
CA ARG A 164 -8.70 -12.94 -5.46
C ARG A 164 -9.77 -13.77 -4.75
N GLY A 165 -11.01 -13.26 -4.67
CA GLY A 165 -12.16 -13.97 -4.10
C GLY A 165 -12.93 -14.84 -5.11
N LYS A 166 -12.63 -14.72 -6.41
CA LYS A 166 -13.07 -15.72 -7.39
C LYS A 166 -12.20 -16.96 -7.26
N LYS A 167 -12.77 -18.01 -6.66
CA LYS A 167 -12.39 -19.39 -6.95
C LYS A 167 -12.74 -19.73 -8.39
#